data_AF-A0A972MU38-F1
#
_entry.id   AF-A0A972MU38-F1
#
_cell.length_a   1.000
_cell.length_b   1.000
_cell.length_c   1.000
_cell.angle_alpha   90.00
_cell.angle_beta   90.00
_cell.angle_gamma   90.00
#
_symmetry.space_group_name_H-M   'P 1'
#
loop_
_entity.id
_entity.type
_entity.pdbx_description
1 polymer ?
#
loop_
_entity_poly.entity_id
_entity_poly.type
_entity_poly.pdbx_seq_one_letter_code
_entity_poly.pdbx_strand_id
1 'polypeptide(L)' 'HKFVELGNSVLIIEHNLDMIKNADYIIDMGPEGGSGGGLIIATGTPEELAKSYEKTGSYTGEYLKKELEFHKK' A
#
# COMPACT_ATOMS: atom_id res chain seq x y z
N HIS A 1 3.24 -16.27 2.51
CA HIS A 1 3.58 -16.13 3.95
C HIS A 1 4.74 -17.02 4.45
N LYS A 2 5.11 -18.14 3.80
CA LYS A 2 6.17 -19.07 4.28
C LYS A 2 7.50 -18.46 4.76
N PHE A 3 8.02 -17.40 4.13
CA PHE A 3 9.29 -16.78 4.54
C PHE A 3 9.16 -15.90 5.80
N VAL A 4 8.02 -15.21 5.93
CA VAL A 4 7.73 -14.34 7.08
C VAL A 4 7.45 -15.18 8.33
N GLU A 5 6.78 -16.32 8.17
CA GLU A 5 6.54 -17.30 9.25
C GLU A 5 7.83 -17.88 9.84
N LEU A 6 8.94 -17.86 9.09
CA LEU A 6 10.26 -18.27 9.56
C LEU A 6 11.02 -17.14 10.28
N GLY A 7 10.38 -15.98 10.51
CA GLY A 7 10.97 -14.81 11.17
C GLY A 7 11.75 -13.87 10.26
N ASN A 8 11.68 -14.05 8.93
CA ASN A 8 12.33 -13.14 7.99
C ASN A 8 11.46 -11.92 7.70
N SER A 9 12.09 -10.76 7.49
CA SER A 9 11.43 -9.59 6.91
C SER A 9 11.57 -9.61 5.40
N VAL A 10 10.47 -9.33 4.69
CA VAL A 10 10.45 -9.27 3.22
C VAL A 10 10.02 -7.87 2.80
N LEU A 11 10.87 -7.19 2.04
CA LEU A 11 10.61 -5.86 1.49
C LEU A 11 10.48 -5.97 -0.04
N ILE A 12 9.39 -5.44 -0.59
CA ILE A 12 9.08 -5.56 -2.01
C ILE A 12 8.59 -4.19 -2.53
N ILE A 13 8.97 -3.85 -3.76
CA ILE A 13 8.44 -2.71 -4.50
C ILE A 13 7.44 -3.28 -5.50
N GLU A 14 6.17 -2.90 -5.37
CA GLU A 14 5.09 -3.51 -6.13
C GLU A 14 4.01 -2.48 -6.50
N HIS A 15 3.31 -2.74 -7.59
CA HIS A 15 2.16 -1.94 -8.05
C HIS A 15 0.89 -2.79 -8.19
N ASN A 16 1.01 -4.13 -8.13
CA ASN A 16 -0.13 -5.02 -8.12
C ASN A 16 -0.88 -4.98 -6.78
N LEU A 17 -2.11 -4.45 -6.81
CA LEU A 17 -2.98 -4.33 -5.65
C LEU A 17 -3.36 -5.68 -5.02
N ASP A 18 -3.45 -6.75 -5.81
CA ASP A 18 -3.69 -8.11 -5.31
C ASP A 18 -2.60 -8.55 -4.34
N MET A 19 -1.37 -8.10 -4.57
CA MET A 19 -0.25 -8.41 -3.71
C MET A 19 -0.16 -7.43 -2.54
N ILE A 20 -0.34 -6.13 -2.82
CA ILE A 20 -0.25 -5.06 -1.81
C ILE A 20 -1.30 -5.24 -0.70
N LYS A 21 -2.52 -5.68 -1.01
CA LYS A 21 -3.58 -5.91 -0.01
C LYS A 21 -3.24 -6.99 1.02
N ASN A 22 -2.29 -7.87 0.71
CA ASN A 22 -1.84 -8.95 1.61
C ASN A 22 -0.61 -8.56 2.45
N ALA A 23 -0.10 -7.33 2.32
CA ALA A 23 1.02 -6.84 3.10
C ALA A 23 0.60 -6.46 4.51
N ASP A 24 1.47 -6.71 5.49
CA ASP A 24 1.24 -6.26 6.87
C ASP A 24 1.47 -4.75 7.02
N TYR A 25 2.31 -4.17 6.17
CA TYR A 25 2.70 -2.76 6.22
C TYR A 25 3.05 -2.23 4.83
N ILE A 26 2.63 -1.01 4.53
CA ILE A 26 2.90 -0.31 3.27
C ILE A 26 3.62 1.00 3.56
N ILE A 27 4.59 1.32 2.70
CA ILE A 27 5.20 2.64 2.58
C ILE A 27 4.88 3.14 1.17
N ASP A 28 4.02 4.15 1.08
CA ASP A 28 3.62 4.73 -0.19
C ASP A 28 4.46 5.96 -0.52
N MET A 29 5.00 5.95 -1.74
CA MET A 29 5.94 6.95 -2.23
C MET A 29 5.27 7.78 -3.32
N GLY A 30 5.42 9.11 -3.27
CA GLY A 30 4.84 10.00 -4.26
C GLY A 30 5.09 11.48 -3.93
N PRO A 31 4.15 12.39 -4.25
CA PRO A 31 2.85 12.15 -4.89
C PRO A 31 2.96 11.73 -6.37
N GLU A 32 4.06 12.09 -7.04
CA GLU A 32 4.30 11.78 -8.45
C GLU A 32 5.57 10.94 -8.64
N GLY A 33 5.88 10.59 -9.89
CA GLY A 33 7.18 10.04 -10.26
C GLY A 33 8.25 11.10 -10.52
N GLY A 34 9.52 10.68 -10.54
CA GLY A 34 10.65 11.54 -10.92
C GLY A 34 10.83 12.73 -9.97
N SER A 35 10.98 13.94 -10.54
CA SER A 35 11.21 15.16 -9.75
C SER A 35 10.01 15.63 -8.92
N GLY A 36 8.81 15.11 -9.21
CA GLY A 36 7.60 15.38 -8.43
C GLY A 36 7.36 14.37 -7.30
N GLY A 37 8.25 13.39 -7.16
CA GLY A 37 8.15 12.31 -6.18
C GLY A 37 9.20 12.36 -5.08
N GLY A 38 9.43 11.20 -4.47
CA GLY A 38 10.50 11.00 -3.48
C GLY A 38 10.10 11.31 -2.04
N LEU A 39 8.82 11.60 -1.80
CA LEU A 39 8.28 11.77 -0.46
C LEU A 39 7.52 10.52 -0.02
N ILE A 40 7.58 10.25 1.28
CA ILE A 40 6.70 9.27 1.92
C ILE A 40 5.36 9.99 2.16
N ILE A 41 4.32 9.59 1.44
CA ILE A 41 3.01 10.25 1.48
C ILE A 41 2.03 9.52 2.40
N ALA A 42 2.18 8.21 2.56
CA ALA A 42 1.37 7.42 3.47
C ALA A 42 2.15 6.20 3.98
N THR A 43 1.89 5.79 5.22
CA THR A 43 2.45 4.58 5.82
C THR A 43 1.44 3.94 6.75
N GLY A 44 1.40 2.62 6.83
CA GLY A 44 0.44 1.90 7.68
C GLY A 44 -0.01 0.59 7.06
N THR A 45 -1.09 0.02 7.60
CA THR A 45 -1.69 -1.19 7.02
C THR A 45 -2.46 -0.87 5.73
N PRO A 46 -2.76 -1.88 4.88
CA PRO A 46 -3.62 -1.71 3.71
C PRO A 46 -4.93 -0.98 4.02
N GLU A 47 -5.60 -1.32 5.13
CA GLU A 47 -6.86 -0.72 5.53
C GLU A 47 -6.72 0.72 6.02
N GLU A 48 -5.60 1.06 6.65
CA GLU A 48 -5.31 2.43 7.09
C GLU A 48 -5.12 3.35 5.88
N LEU A 49 -4.29 2.94 4.92
CA LEU A 49 -4.07 3.68 3.67
C LEU A 49 -5.39 3.85 2.90
N ALA A 50 -6.19 2.79 2.80
CA ALA A 50 -7.50 2.81 2.14
C ALA A 50 -8.51 3.72 2.85
N LYS A 51 -8.36 4.00 4.14
CA LYS A 51 -9.22 4.96 4.88
C LYS A 51 -8.71 6.39 4.80
N SER A 52 -7.40 6.60 4.71
CA SER A 52 -6.79 7.92 4.78
C SER A 52 -6.40 8.52 3.42
N TYR A 53 -6.61 7.82 2.29
CA TYR A 53 -6.14 8.26 0.96
C TYR A 53 -6.56 9.69 0.59
N GLU A 54 -7.77 10.12 0.95
CA GLU A 54 -8.26 11.48 0.66
C GLU A 54 -7.43 12.56 1.38
N LYS A 55 -6.88 12.23 2.55
CA LYS A 55 -6.04 13.13 3.36
C LYS A 55 -4.59 13.11 2.90
N THR A 56 -4.10 11.94 2.48
CA THR A 56 -2.69 11.75 2.10
C THR A 56 -2.43 12.02 0.61
N GLY A 57 -3.46 12.05 -0.23
CA GLY A 57 -3.31 12.12 -1.68
C GLY A 57 -2.73 10.82 -2.28
N SER A 58 -2.81 9.71 -1.55
CA SER A 58 -2.24 8.43 -1.94
C SER A 58 -3.08 7.77 -3.04
N TYR A 59 -2.52 7.67 -4.25
CA TYR A 59 -3.13 6.89 -5.33
C TYR A 59 -3.26 5.43 -4.92
N THR A 60 -2.21 4.85 -4.35
CA THR A 60 -2.21 3.47 -3.85
C THR A 60 -3.38 3.23 -2.89
N GLY A 61 -3.59 4.10 -1.91
CA GLY A 61 -4.70 4.02 -0.96
C GLY A 61 -6.08 4.12 -1.62
N GLU A 62 -6.25 5.00 -2.62
CA GLU A 62 -7.52 5.14 -3.34
C GLU A 62 -7.91 3.84 -4.05
N TYR A 63 -6.97 3.25 -4.79
CA TYR A 63 -7.23 2.00 -5.51
C TYR A 63 -7.33 0.80 -4.56
N LEU A 64 -6.57 0.80 -3.47
CA LEU A 64 -6.63 -0.24 -2.45
C LEU A 64 -8.00 -0.29 -1.76
N LYS A 65 -8.66 0.86 -1.56
CA LYS A 65 -10.04 0.91 -1.08
C LYS A 65 -11.00 0.17 -2.02
N LYS A 66 -10.92 0.43 -3.33
CA LYS A 66 -11.76 -0.22 -4.34
C LYS A 66 -11.51 -1.73 -4.36
N GLU A 67 -10.24 -2.14 -4.28
CA GLU A 67 -9.82 -3.54 -4.26
C GLU A 67 -10.34 -4.30 -3.03
N LEU A 68 -10.21 -3.69 -1.84
CA LEU A 68 -10.70 -4.27 -0.59
C LEU A 68 -12.23 -4.37 -0.55
N GLU A 69 -12.96 -3.46 -1.19
CA GLU A 69 -14.42 -3.51 -1.30
C GLU A 69 -14.89 -4.59 -2.29
N PHE A 70 -14.15 -4.78 -3.39
CA PHE A 70 -14.44 -5.82 -4.39
C PHE A 70 -14.35 -7.24 -3.79
N HIS A 71 -13.34 -7.50 -2.98
CA HIS A 71 -13.09 -8.81 -2.36
C HIS A 71 -13.88 -9.09 -1.07
N LYS A 72 -14.70 -8.14 -0.59
CA LYS A 72 -15.63 -8.34 0.54
C LYS A 72 -16.99 -8.93 0.13
N LYS A 73 -17.28 -9.02 -1.17
CA LYS A 73 -18.47 -9.68 -1.72
C LYS A 73 -18.23 -11.16 -1.95
#